data_AF-A0A930V2Z1-F1
#
_entry.id   AF-A0A930V2Z1-F1
#
_cell.length_a   1.000
_cell.length_b   1.000
_cell.length_c   1.000
_cell.angle_alpha   90.00
_cell.angle_beta   90.00
_cell.angle_gamma   90.00
#
_symmetry.space_group_name_H-M   'P 1'
#
loop_
_entity.id
_entity.type
_entity.pdbx_description
1 polymer ?
#
loop_
_entity_poly.entity_id
_entity_poly.type
_entity_poly.pdbx_seq_one_letter_code
_entity_poly.pdbx_strand_id
1 'polypeptide(L)' 'MRDDHASDGVVIVRRHGAPGATAALMLGFDAIETTWSVTDADGVEGVLTVPWPAPITDRASVRRQVVELFDGR' A
#
# COMPACT_ATOMS: atom_id res chain seq x y z
N MET A 1 5.80 -16.91 -3.01
CA MET A 1 4.33 -16.91 -3.23
C MET A 1 3.49 -16.51 -2.02
N ARG A 2 3.85 -16.81 -0.75
CA ARG A 2 3.23 -16.16 0.44
C ARG A 2 4.06 -15.00 1.03
N ASP A 3 5.33 -14.92 0.64
CA ASP A 3 6.26 -13.83 0.96
C ASP A 3 6.31 -12.71 -0.10
N ASP A 4 5.77 -12.94 -1.32
CA ASP A 4 5.89 -11.95 -2.42
C ASP A 4 4.98 -10.72 -2.25
N HIS A 5 3.95 -10.79 -1.41
CA HIS A 5 3.05 -9.65 -1.21
C HIS A 5 3.53 -8.67 -0.12
N ALA A 6 4.42 -9.08 0.79
CA ALA A 6 5.01 -8.15 1.75
C ALA A 6 5.95 -7.15 1.03
N SER A 7 6.63 -7.60 -0.02
CA SER A 7 7.42 -6.71 -0.88
C SER A 7 6.57 -5.72 -1.69
N ASP A 8 5.38 -6.12 -2.14
CA ASP A 8 4.50 -5.24 -2.92
C ASP A 8 4.05 -4.02 -2.10
N GLY A 9 3.70 -4.24 -0.83
CA GLY A 9 3.35 -3.17 0.09
C GLY A 9 4.46 -2.13 0.24
N VAL A 10 5.72 -2.59 0.38
CA VAL A 10 6.89 -1.70 0.49
C VAL A 10 7.06 -0.86 -0.78
N VAL A 11 6.89 -1.44 -1.96
CA VAL A 11 6.97 -0.71 -3.24
C VAL A 11 5.89 0.37 -3.31
N ILE A 12 4.64 0.03 -2.97
CA ILE A 12 3.52 0.98 -2.97
C ILE A 12 3.79 2.14 -2.01
N VAL A 13 4.03 1.87 -0.73
CA VAL A 13 4.18 2.96 0.25
C VAL A 13 5.40 3.83 -0.04
N ARG A 14 6.49 3.27 -0.59
CA ARG A 14 7.67 4.04 -1.01
C ARG A 14 7.35 5.06 -2.09
N ARG A 15 6.54 4.68 -3.07
CA ARG A 15 6.17 5.56 -4.17
C ARG A 15 5.21 6.67 -3.75
N HIS A 16 4.32 6.39 -2.78
CA HIS A 16 3.18 7.24 -2.47
C HIS A 16 3.29 8.06 -1.17
N GLY A 17 4.42 7.98 -0.46
CA GLY A 17 4.64 8.89 0.69
C GLY A 17 5.69 8.47 1.72
N ALA A 18 6.22 7.24 1.64
CA ALA A 18 7.19 6.71 2.60
C ALA A 18 8.44 6.13 1.89
N PRO A 19 9.23 6.96 1.17
CA PRO A 19 10.33 6.49 0.30
C PRO A 19 11.41 5.67 1.03
N GLY A 20 11.56 5.85 2.35
CA GLY A 20 12.49 5.10 3.20
C GLY A 20 11.92 3.84 3.85
N ALA A 21 10.66 3.47 3.60
CA ALA A 21 10.02 2.33 4.25
C ALA A 21 10.78 1.02 3.96
N THR A 22 11.03 0.20 4.96
CA THR A 22 11.66 -1.13 4.83
C THR A 22 10.66 -2.26 5.04
N ALA A 23 9.56 -1.99 5.74
CA ALA A 23 8.41 -2.88 5.86
C ALA A 23 7.11 -2.10 5.68
N ALA A 24 6.07 -2.78 5.20
CA ALA A 24 4.75 -2.22 5.06
C ALA A 24 3.68 -3.32 5.20
N LEU A 25 2.57 -2.99 5.84
CA LEU A 25 1.44 -3.91 5.98
C LEU A 25 0.13 -3.16 5.80
N MET A 26 -0.73 -3.62 4.90
CA MET A 26 -2.05 -3.02 4.72
C MET A 26 -2.90 -3.29 5.96
N LEU A 27 -3.28 -2.24 6.67
CA LEU A 27 -4.12 -2.32 7.87
C LEU A 27 -5.60 -2.41 7.51
N GLY A 28 -5.98 -1.79 6.40
CA GLY A 28 -7.35 -1.78 5.91
C GLY A 28 -7.53 -0.86 4.71
N PHE A 29 -8.77 -0.79 4.25
CA PHE A 29 -9.19 0.13 3.20
C PHE A 29 -10.69 0.34 3.25
N ASP A 30 -11.13 1.43 2.63
CA ASP A 30 -12.53 1.69 2.32
C ASP A 30 -12.73 1.90 0.80
N ALA A 31 -13.83 2.53 0.43
CA ALA A 31 -14.16 2.76 -0.98
C ALA A 31 -13.20 3.74 -1.69
N ILE A 32 -12.47 4.59 -0.96
CA ILE A 32 -11.70 5.70 -1.53
C ILE A 32 -10.21 5.67 -1.19
N GLU A 33 -9.81 5.00 -0.11
CA GLU A 33 -8.41 4.94 0.30
C GLU A 33 -8.02 3.63 0.99
N THR A 34 -6.71 3.41 1.11
CA THR A 34 -6.10 2.31 1.85
C THR A 34 -5.10 2.81 2.87
N THR A 35 -5.10 2.19 4.05
CA THR A 35 -4.23 2.53 5.17
C THR A 35 -3.19 1.43 5.38
N TRP A 36 -1.96 1.84 5.60
CA TRP A 36 -0.79 0.98 5.75
C TRP A 36 -0.04 1.31 7.04
N SER A 37 0.49 0.29 7.71
CA SER A 37 1.64 0.49 8.59
C SER A 37 2.89 0.60 7.72
N VAL A 38 3.81 1.44 8.14
CA VAL A 38 5.13 1.60 7.52
C VAL A 38 6.19 1.53 8.61
N THR A 39 7.28 0.83 8.34
CA THR A 39 8.48 0.86 9.19
C THR A 39 9.62 1.43 8.37
N ASP A 40 10.34 2.43 8.86
CA ASP A 40 11.49 3.00 8.13
C ASP A 40 12.79 2.19 8.35
N ALA A 41 13.93 2.72 7.89
CA ALA A 41 15.22 2.08 8.01
C ALA A 41 15.77 2.08 9.45
N ASP A 42 15.31 3.02 10.29
CA ASP A 42 15.69 3.12 11.69
C ASP A 42 14.77 2.27 12.59
N GLY A 43 13.78 1.58 11.99
CA GLY A 43 12.81 0.74 12.69
C GLY A 43 11.63 1.52 13.30
N VAL A 44 11.46 2.79 12.92
CA VAL A 44 10.35 3.62 13.41
C VAL A 44 9.07 3.26 12.66
N GLU A 45 8.02 2.95 13.42
CA GLU A 45 6.70 2.66 12.86
C GLU A 45 5.87 3.94 12.65
N GLY A 46 5.11 3.96 11.58
CA GLY A 46 4.17 5.01 11.23
C GLY A 46 2.96 4.47 10.46
N VAL A 47 2.07 5.40 10.09
CA VAL A 47 0.86 5.10 9.31
C VAL A 47 0.86 5.96 8.05
N LEU A 48 0.57 5.34 6.91
CA LEU A 48 0.38 6.01 5.63
C LEU A 48 -1.00 5.68 5.06
N THR A 49 -1.75 6.70 4.67
CA THR A 49 -2.99 6.54 3.93
C THR A 49 -2.77 6.96 2.48
N VAL A 50 -3.16 6.10 1.55
CA VAL A 50 -2.99 6.29 0.11
C VAL A 50 -4.37 6.23 -0.56
N PRO A 51 -4.80 7.27 -1.28
CA PRO A 51 -6.03 7.23 -2.08
C PRO A 51 -5.94 6.15 -3.15
N TRP A 52 -7.06 5.48 -3.43
CA TRP A 52 -7.14 4.61 -4.59
C TRP A 52 -7.12 5.42 -5.89
N PRO A 53 -6.53 4.91 -6.99
CA PRO A 53 -6.59 5.58 -8.30
C PRO A 53 -8.02 5.71 -8.83
N ALA A 54 -8.90 4.78 -8.46
CA ALA A 54 -10.36 4.92 -8.60
C ALA A 54 -11.10 4.19 -7.47
N PRO A 55 -12.37 4.57 -7.16
CA PRO A 55 -13.11 3.99 -6.06
C PRO A 55 -13.28 2.46 -6.13
N ILE A 56 -13.27 1.82 -4.97
CA ILE A 56 -13.53 0.39 -4.82
C ILE A 56 -15.04 0.15 -4.84
N THR A 57 -15.50 -0.66 -5.79
CA THR A 57 -16.90 -1.04 -5.96
C THR A 57 -17.15 -2.50 -5.62
N ASP A 58 -16.13 -3.35 -5.72
CA ASP A 58 -16.23 -4.78 -5.51
C ASP A 58 -14.85 -5.41 -5.23
N ARG A 59 -14.83 -6.71 -4.96
CA ARG A 59 -13.57 -7.42 -4.66
C ARG A 59 -12.61 -7.47 -5.86
N ALA A 60 -13.11 -7.42 -7.09
CA ALA A 60 -12.26 -7.41 -8.28
C ALA A 60 -11.63 -6.03 -8.52
N SER A 61 -12.33 -4.94 -8.16
CA SER A 61 -11.75 -3.59 -8.21
C SER A 61 -10.57 -3.45 -7.26
N VAL A 62 -10.59 -4.03 -6.06
CA VAL A 62 -9.44 -4.01 -5.12
C VAL A 62 -8.16 -4.51 -5.78
N ARG A 63 -8.22 -5.69 -6.41
CA ARG A 63 -7.03 -6.27 -7.06
C ARG A 63 -6.49 -5.38 -8.18
N ARG A 64 -7.37 -4.76 -8.96
CA ARG A 64 -6.98 -3.82 -10.02
C ARG A 64 -6.32 -2.58 -9.45
N GLN A 65 -6.94 -1.95 -8.44
CA GLN A 65 -6.38 -0.73 -7.85
C GLN A 65 -5.05 -0.96 -7.13
N VAL A 66 -4.85 -2.12 -6.49
CA VAL A 66 -3.54 -2.48 -5.90
C VAL A 66 -2.45 -2.56 -6.98
N VAL A 67 -2.75 -3.14 -8.13
CA VAL A 67 -1.80 -3.19 -9.26
C VAL A 67 -1.49 -1.80 -9.79
N GLU A 68 -2.51 -0.93 -9.97
CA GLU A 68 -2.28 0.45 -10.41
C GLU A 68 -1.43 1.24 -9.40
N LEU A 69 -1.65 1.07 -8.10
CA LEU A 69 -0.79 1.67 -7.07
C LEU A 69 0.65 1.15 -7.13
N PHE A 70 0.84 -0.15 -7.38
CA PHE A 70 2.15 -0.78 -7.50
C PHE A 70 2.92 -0.26 -8.72
N ASP A 71 2.25 -0.20 -9.88
CA ASP A 71 2.77 0.40 -11.10
C ASP A 71 2.99 1.91 -10.95
N GLY A 72 2.28 2.51 -9.99
CA GLY A 72 2.48 3.86 -9.52
C GLY A 72 1.71 4.91 -10.28
N ARG A 73 0.47 4.57 -10.60
CA ARG A 73 -0.53 5.41 -11.24
C ARG A 73 -1.51 5.97 -10.23
#